data_AF-F7TB74-F1
#
_entry.id   AF-F7TB74-F1
#
_cell.length_a   1.000
_cell.length_b   1.000
_cell.length_c   1.000
_cell.angle_alpha   90.00
_cell.angle_beta   90.00
_cell.angle_gamma   90.00
#
_symmetry.space_group_name_H-M   'P 1'
#
loop_
_entity.id
_entity.type
_entity.pdbx_description
1 polymer ?
#
loop_
_entity_poly.entity_id
_entity_poly.type
_entity_poly.pdbx_seq_one_letter_code
_entity_poly.pdbx_strand_id
1 'polypeptide(L)'
;MSKILPYQKDGFSIRAIEIGGEPWFVGKDVAAALGYADTVNAIKQHCKGVVKRHPLPTAGGIQDVRIINEPDLFRLVVNSALPAAERFERWVFEEVLPSIRKTGGYRAASPVRLVTEAARAFPPLFRAARLLGCDKNAAAIAANQAVMSATQVNLLQQLGHTHLEAENQEARFFTPTELGQMLGGLSGRKVNLLLAEAGMQAKRGDEWEALEAGQAFARIYDTGKKHGSGVPIQQVKWSSAVLPLLRKEDVA
;
A
#
# COMPACT_ATOMS: atom_id res chain seq x y z
N MET A 1 2.50 -28.95 -40.03
CA MET A 1 1.14 -28.38 -39.95
C MET A 1 1.20 -27.16 -39.04
N SER A 2 0.91 -25.96 -39.55
CA SER A 2 0.89 -24.74 -38.74
C SER A 2 -0.32 -24.76 -37.82
N LYS A 3 -0.11 -24.78 -36.50
CA LYS A 3 -1.19 -24.76 -35.50
C LYS A 3 -1.81 -23.37 -35.51
N ILE A 4 -3.09 -23.27 -35.86
CA ILE A 4 -3.84 -22.01 -35.77
C ILE A 4 -4.25 -21.82 -34.31
N LEU A 5 -3.82 -20.73 -33.70
CA LEU A 5 -4.24 -20.34 -32.35
C LEU A 5 -5.39 -19.34 -32.48
N PRO A 6 -6.64 -19.71 -32.15
CA PRO A 6 -7.74 -18.75 -32.10
C PRO A 6 -7.61 -17.92 -30.82
N TYR A 7 -7.48 -16.61 -30.97
CA TYR A 7 -7.65 -15.67 -29.85
C TYR A 7 -9.10 -15.17 -29.87
N GLN A 8 -9.89 -15.56 -28.87
CA GLN A 8 -11.28 -15.11 -28.71
C GLN A 8 -11.39 -14.12 -27.55
N LYS A 9 -11.82 -12.90 -27.86
CA LYS A 9 -12.26 -11.92 -26.88
C LYS A 9 -13.35 -11.05 -27.50
N ASP A 10 -14.48 -10.93 -26.82
CA ASP A 10 -15.61 -10.08 -27.20
C ASP A 10 -16.16 -10.32 -28.63
N GLY A 11 -16.28 -11.59 -29.04
CA GLY A 11 -16.87 -11.98 -30.34
C GLY A 11 -15.93 -11.88 -31.55
N PHE A 12 -14.71 -11.39 -31.37
CA PHE A 12 -13.68 -11.37 -32.41
C PHE A 12 -12.80 -12.61 -32.34
N SER A 13 -12.57 -13.25 -33.49
CA SER A 13 -11.69 -14.41 -33.63
C SER A 13 -10.49 -14.02 -34.49
N ILE A 14 -9.32 -13.87 -33.86
CA ILE A 14 -8.06 -13.60 -34.56
C ILE A 14 -7.34 -14.93 -34.77
N ARG A 15 -7.03 -15.27 -36.03
CA ARG A 15 -6.18 -16.42 -36.36
C ARG A 15 -4.71 -16.02 -36.27
N ALA A 16 -3.93 -16.84 -35.59
CA ALA A 16 -2.47 -16.71 -35.54
C ALA A 16 -1.78 -18.04 -35.88
N ILE A 17 -0.57 -17.96 -36.40
CA ILE A 17 0.33 -19.09 -36.64
C ILE A 17 1.70 -18.78 -36.05
N GLU A 18 2.44 -19.82 -35.68
CA GLU A 18 3.80 -19.70 -35.17
C GLU A 18 4.81 -19.92 -36.30
N ILE A 19 5.75 -18.99 -36.47
CA ILE A 19 6.84 -19.09 -37.45
C ILE A 19 8.14 -18.73 -36.74
N GLY A 20 9.00 -19.73 -36.53
CA GLY A 20 10.31 -19.53 -35.88
C GLY A 20 10.22 -19.13 -34.41
N GLY A 21 9.20 -19.62 -33.69
CA GLY A 21 8.94 -19.26 -32.28
C GLY A 21 8.19 -17.94 -32.09
N GLU A 22 7.97 -17.18 -33.16
CA GLU A 22 7.27 -15.90 -33.11
C GLU A 22 5.83 -16.03 -33.63
N PRO A 23 4.85 -15.34 -33.01
CA PRO A 23 3.48 -15.34 -33.48
C PRO A 23 3.32 -14.42 -34.71
N TRP A 24 2.57 -14.90 -35.68
CA TRP A 24 2.13 -14.16 -36.87
C TRP A 24 0.62 -14.21 -36.98
N PHE A 25 0.00 -13.06 -37.18
CA PHE A 25 -1.45 -12.87 -37.11
C PHE A 25 -2.03 -12.67 -38.50
N VAL A 26 -3.21 -13.20 -38.79
CA VAL A 26 -3.92 -12.90 -40.04
C VAL A 26 -4.37 -11.43 -39.99
N GLY A 27 -3.74 -10.58 -40.83
CA GLY A 27 -3.91 -9.13 -40.74
C GLY A 27 -5.34 -8.66 -40.98
N LYS A 28 -6.10 -9.38 -41.83
CA LYS A 28 -7.52 -9.08 -42.08
C LYS A 28 -8.36 -9.24 -40.80
N ASP A 29 -8.11 -10.30 -40.04
CA ASP A 29 -8.86 -10.60 -38.82
C ASP A 29 -8.56 -9.53 -37.76
N VAL A 30 -7.29 -9.15 -37.62
CA VAL A 30 -6.84 -8.08 -36.72
C VAL A 30 -7.47 -6.73 -37.09
N ALA A 31 -7.37 -6.32 -38.37
CA ALA A 31 -7.91 -5.04 -38.80
C ALA A 31 -9.44 -4.98 -38.66
N ALA A 32 -10.15 -6.07 -38.95
CA ALA A 32 -11.58 -6.15 -38.72
C ALA A 32 -11.95 -6.05 -37.24
N ALA A 33 -11.20 -6.73 -36.36
CA ALA A 33 -11.40 -6.66 -34.92
C ALA A 33 -11.13 -5.26 -34.34
N LEU A 34 -10.24 -4.50 -34.98
CA LEU A 34 -9.93 -3.12 -34.63
C LEU A 34 -10.87 -2.08 -35.26
N GLY A 35 -11.95 -2.51 -35.90
CA GLY A 35 -12.98 -1.62 -36.43
C GLY A 35 -12.61 -0.88 -37.72
N TYR A 36 -11.54 -1.30 -38.42
CA TYR A 36 -11.18 -0.69 -39.71
C TYR A 36 -12.20 -1.07 -40.80
N ALA A 37 -12.84 -0.07 -41.41
CA ALA A 37 -13.77 -0.28 -42.52
C ALA A 37 -13.06 -0.89 -43.75
N ASP A 38 -11.88 -0.38 -44.11
CA ASP A 38 -11.03 -0.95 -45.15
C ASP A 38 -9.80 -1.63 -44.54
N THR A 39 -9.95 -2.93 -44.25
CA THR A 39 -8.87 -3.76 -43.70
C THR A 39 -7.64 -3.84 -44.61
N VAL A 40 -7.82 -3.77 -45.94
CA VAL A 40 -6.70 -3.86 -46.88
C VAL A 40 -5.89 -2.56 -46.87
N ASN A 41 -6.57 -1.41 -46.91
CA ASN A 41 -5.92 -0.12 -46.84
C ASN A 41 -5.26 0.11 -45.48
N ALA A 42 -5.92 -0.25 -44.37
CA ALA A 42 -5.34 -0.15 -43.03
C ALA A 42 -4.01 -0.91 -42.91
N ILE A 43 -3.97 -2.16 -43.40
CA ILE A 43 -2.72 -2.94 -43.41
C ILE A 43 -1.66 -2.25 -44.28
N LYS A 44 -2.00 -1.79 -45.48
CA LYS A 44 -1.05 -1.11 -46.37
C LYS A 44 -0.49 0.19 -45.77
N GLN A 45 -1.31 0.94 -45.05
CA GLN A 45 -0.97 2.25 -44.52
C GLN A 45 -0.14 2.15 -43.23
N HIS A 46 -0.49 1.21 -42.34
CA HIS A 46 0.08 1.17 -40.98
C HIS A 46 1.16 0.09 -40.81
N CYS A 47 1.09 -1.02 -41.54
CA CYS A 47 2.09 -2.09 -41.42
C CYS A 47 3.36 -1.73 -42.20
N LYS A 48 4.52 -1.95 -41.57
CA LYS A 48 5.84 -1.67 -42.16
C LYS A 48 6.64 -2.95 -42.43
N GLY A 49 6.24 -4.08 -41.85
CA GLY A 49 6.88 -5.37 -42.06
C GLY A 49 6.60 -5.96 -43.44
N VAL A 50 7.36 -6.99 -43.80
CA VAL A 50 7.09 -7.80 -45.00
C VAL A 50 5.76 -8.51 -44.77
N VAL A 51 4.69 -8.04 -45.41
CA VAL A 51 3.41 -8.76 -45.48
C VAL A 51 3.69 -10.10 -46.14
N LYS A 52 3.82 -11.15 -45.33
CA LYS A 52 4.01 -12.51 -45.83
C LYS A 52 2.67 -13.05 -46.28
N ARG A 53 2.68 -13.75 -47.41
CA ARG A 53 1.57 -14.61 -47.80
C ARG A 53 1.84 -15.98 -47.22
N HIS A 54 0.87 -16.50 -46.48
CA HIS A 54 0.96 -17.85 -45.92
C HIS A 54 -0.27 -18.64 -46.36
N PRO A 55 -0.08 -19.86 -46.90
CA PRO A 55 -1.20 -20.72 -47.27
C PRO A 55 -1.90 -21.17 -46.00
N LEU A 56 -3.18 -20.84 -45.86
CA LEU A 56 -4.02 -21.31 -44.76
C LEU A 56 -5.30 -21.95 -45.30
N PRO A 57 -5.79 -23.02 -44.66
CA PRO A 57 -7.10 -23.58 -44.99
C PRO A 57 -8.18 -22.57 -44.61
N THR A 58 -8.99 -22.18 -45.58
CA THR A 58 -10.20 -21.37 -45.42
C THR A 58 -11.41 -22.14 -45.91
N ALA A 59 -12.62 -21.58 -45.74
CA ALA A 59 -13.85 -22.19 -46.27
C ALA A 59 -13.82 -22.38 -47.80
N GLY A 60 -12.98 -21.64 -48.52
CA GLY A 60 -12.78 -21.75 -49.96
C GLY A 60 -11.56 -22.59 -50.37
N GLY A 61 -11.00 -23.41 -49.47
CA GLY A 61 -9.79 -24.19 -49.71
C GLY A 61 -8.52 -23.51 -49.20
N ILE A 62 -7.35 -23.97 -49.64
CA ILE A 62 -6.07 -23.37 -49.24
C ILE A 62 -5.92 -22.04 -49.98
N GLN A 63 -5.78 -20.95 -49.22
CA GLN A 63 -5.59 -19.60 -49.76
C GLN A 63 -4.39 -18.93 -49.13
N ASP A 64 -3.67 -18.15 -49.93
CA ASP A 64 -2.62 -17.27 -49.45
C ASP A 64 -3.21 -16.06 -48.72
N VAL A 65 -3.14 -16.08 -47.39
CA VAL A 65 -3.58 -14.97 -46.56
C VAL A 65 -2.42 -14.08 -46.16
N ARG A 66 -2.70 -12.78 -45.99
CA ARG A 66 -1.73 -11.82 -45.45
C ARG A 66 -1.59 -12.02 -43.95
N ILE A 67 -0.38 -12.35 -43.52
CA ILE A 67 -0.01 -12.38 -42.11
C ILE A 67 0.88 -11.18 -41.76
N ILE A 68 0.75 -10.70 -40.54
CA ILE A 68 1.51 -9.59 -39.96
C ILE A 68 2.21 -10.08 -38.69
N ASN A 69 3.38 -9.52 -38.41
CA ASN A 69 4.10 -9.81 -37.17
C ASN A 69 3.56 -8.96 -36.02
N GLU A 70 4.01 -9.26 -34.80
CA GLU A 70 3.58 -8.54 -33.60
C GLU A 70 3.86 -7.01 -33.64
N PRO A 71 5.00 -6.52 -34.16
CA PRO A 71 5.19 -5.08 -34.38
C PRO A 71 4.12 -4.42 -35.24
N ASP A 72 3.66 -5.07 -36.32
CA ASP A 72 2.61 -4.54 -37.18
C ASP A 72 1.21 -4.67 -36.57
N LEU A 73 0.97 -5.70 -35.76
CA LEU A 73 -0.21 -5.77 -34.90
C LEU A 73 -0.30 -4.52 -34.01
N PHE A 74 0.77 -4.18 -33.29
CA PHE A 74 0.77 -2.98 -32.43
C PHE A 74 0.59 -1.68 -33.23
N ARG A 75 1.13 -1.59 -34.45
CA ARG A 75 0.89 -0.43 -35.32
C ARG A 75 -0.58 -0.27 -35.67
N LEU A 76 -1.30 -1.37 -35.96
CA LEU A 76 -2.74 -1.30 -36.17
C LEU A 76 -3.48 -0.92 -34.88
N VAL A 77 -3.09 -1.44 -33.72
CA VAL A 77 -3.75 -1.10 -32.45
C VAL A 77 -3.62 0.40 -32.15
N VAL A 78 -2.42 0.97 -32.26
CA VAL A 78 -2.14 2.40 -31.97
C VAL A 78 -2.82 3.34 -32.98
N ASN A 79 -3.23 2.87 -34.16
CA ASN A 79 -3.95 3.68 -35.15
C ASN A 79 -5.46 3.41 -35.17
N SER A 80 -5.99 2.60 -34.24
CA SER A 80 -7.42 2.29 -34.16
C SER A 80 -8.15 3.32 -33.31
N ALA A 81 -9.33 3.75 -33.77
CA ALA A 81 -10.21 4.66 -33.04
C ALA A 81 -11.13 3.95 -32.04
N LEU A 82 -10.94 2.64 -31.79
CA LEU A 82 -11.73 1.93 -30.80
C LEU A 82 -11.33 2.36 -29.38
N PRO A 83 -12.28 2.62 -28.47
CA PRO A 83 -11.95 3.00 -27.09
C PRO A 83 -11.07 1.99 -26.36
N ALA A 84 -11.16 0.70 -26.70
CA ALA A 84 -10.29 -0.33 -26.14
C ALA A 84 -8.84 -0.23 -26.63
N ALA A 85 -8.66 0.13 -27.91
CA ALA A 85 -7.35 0.32 -28.51
C ALA A 85 -6.67 1.58 -27.97
N GLU A 86 -7.40 2.70 -27.84
CA GLU A 86 -6.90 3.94 -27.23
C GLU A 86 -6.48 3.72 -25.76
N ARG A 87 -7.25 2.93 -24.99
CA ARG A 87 -6.86 2.57 -23.61
C ARG A 87 -5.56 1.78 -23.58
N PHE A 88 -5.40 0.83 -24.48
CA PHE A 88 -4.17 0.05 -24.59
C PHE A 88 -2.98 0.93 -24.99
N GLU A 89 -3.13 1.76 -26.03
CA GLU A 89 -2.12 2.72 -26.47
C GLU A 89 -1.68 3.61 -25.31
N ARG A 90 -2.63 4.23 -24.60
CA ARG A 90 -2.35 5.09 -23.45
C ARG A 90 -1.55 4.36 -22.37
N TRP A 91 -2.00 3.17 -22.00
CA TRP A 91 -1.30 2.35 -21.03
C TRP A 91 0.14 2.02 -21.47
N VAL A 92 0.34 1.64 -22.73
CA VAL A 92 1.68 1.37 -23.25
C VAL A 92 2.55 2.65 -23.25
N PHE A 93 2.02 3.78 -23.70
CA PHE A 93 2.79 4.99 -23.94
C PHE A 93 3.03 5.84 -22.69
N GLU A 94 2.10 5.83 -21.76
CA GLU A 94 2.15 6.66 -20.54
C GLU A 94 2.64 5.86 -19.31
N GLU A 95 2.47 4.54 -19.30
CA GLU A 95 2.88 3.68 -18.17
C GLU A 95 4.03 2.74 -18.54
N VAL A 96 3.84 1.86 -19.53
CA VAL A 96 4.78 0.78 -19.82
C VAL A 96 6.12 1.31 -20.32
N LEU A 97 6.13 2.07 -21.41
CA LEU A 97 7.37 2.57 -22.02
C LEU A 97 8.10 3.56 -21.11
N PRO A 98 7.44 4.51 -20.42
CA PRO A 98 8.11 5.36 -19.44
C PRO A 98 8.69 4.57 -18.26
N SER A 99 8.01 3.52 -17.80
CA SER A 99 8.51 2.63 -16.75
C SER A 99 9.78 1.88 -17.19
N ILE A 100 9.78 1.30 -18.40
CA ILE A 100 10.97 0.67 -18.99
C ILE A 100 12.11 1.67 -19.10
N ARG A 101 11.86 2.86 -19.65
CA ARG A 101 12.89 3.90 -19.80
C ARG A 101 13.49 4.33 -18.45
N LYS A 102 12.67 4.46 -17.41
CA LYS A 102 13.09 4.93 -16.08
C LYS A 102 13.80 3.83 -15.28
N THR A 103 13.38 2.58 -15.41
CA THR A 103 13.76 1.51 -14.47
C THR A 103 14.49 0.33 -15.14
N GLY A 104 14.58 0.32 -16.47
CA GLY A 104 15.16 -0.78 -17.24
C GLY A 104 14.21 -1.95 -17.49
N GLY A 105 12.95 -1.87 -17.07
CA GLY A 105 11.95 -2.90 -17.38
C GLY A 105 10.52 -2.49 -17.03
N TYR A 106 9.56 -3.27 -17.52
CA TYR A 106 8.16 -3.19 -17.07
C TYR A 106 7.85 -4.44 -16.29
N ARG A 107 7.36 -4.28 -15.06
CA ARG A 107 6.99 -5.41 -14.20
C ARG A 107 5.51 -5.32 -13.92
N ALA A 108 4.71 -6.11 -14.64
CA ALA A 108 3.32 -6.31 -14.30
C ALA A 108 3.25 -6.86 -12.88
N ALA A 109 2.56 -6.14 -11.99
CA ALA A 109 2.45 -6.52 -10.60
C ALA A 109 1.51 -7.74 -10.48
N SER A 110 2.06 -8.95 -10.42
CA SER A 110 1.24 -10.09 -10.02
C SER A 110 0.94 -10.00 -8.51
N PRO A 111 -0.29 -10.31 -8.05
CA PRO A 111 -0.65 -10.21 -6.64
C PRO A 111 0.31 -10.99 -5.72
N VAL A 112 0.72 -12.19 -6.15
CA VAL A 112 1.67 -13.05 -5.41
C VAL A 112 3.04 -12.37 -5.28
N ARG A 113 3.51 -11.69 -6.32
CA ARG A 113 4.81 -11.02 -6.31
C ARG A 113 4.80 -9.80 -5.42
N LEU A 114 3.74 -9.00 -5.45
CA LEU A 114 3.58 -7.84 -4.57
C LEU A 114 3.62 -8.25 -3.09
N VAL A 115 2.89 -9.30 -2.73
CA VAL A 115 2.89 -9.84 -1.35
C VAL A 115 4.28 -10.34 -0.97
N THR A 116 5.00 -11.00 -1.89
CA THR A 116 6.37 -11.49 -1.66
C THR A 116 7.37 -10.34 -1.46
N GLU A 117 7.28 -9.27 -2.25
CA GLU A 117 8.13 -8.08 -2.12
C GLU A 117 7.84 -7.34 -0.81
N ALA A 118 6.57 -7.15 -0.48
CA ALA A 118 6.12 -6.60 0.79
C ALA A 118 6.69 -7.40 1.97
N ALA A 119 6.56 -8.73 1.95
CA ALA A 119 7.05 -9.61 3.00
C ALA A 119 8.57 -9.53 3.17
N ARG A 120 9.34 -9.34 2.09
CA ARG A 120 10.80 -9.13 2.15
C ARG A 120 11.19 -7.77 2.71
N ALA A 121 10.42 -6.72 2.40
CA ALA A 121 10.69 -5.36 2.86
C ALA A 121 10.32 -5.13 4.34
N PHE A 122 9.37 -5.89 4.88
CA PHE A 122 8.85 -5.66 6.23
C PHE A 122 9.90 -5.83 7.35
N PRO A 123 10.69 -6.93 7.45
CA PRO A 123 11.64 -7.13 8.56
C PRO A 123 12.69 -6.02 8.74
N PRO A 124 13.36 -5.50 7.71
CA PRO A 124 14.33 -4.41 7.90
C PRO A 124 13.66 -3.10 8.34
N LEU A 125 12.47 -2.77 7.81
CA LEU A 125 11.71 -1.59 8.23
C LEU A 125 11.23 -1.69 9.69
N PHE A 126 10.77 -2.87 10.08
CA PHE A 126 10.39 -3.15 11.47
C PHE A 126 11.58 -2.97 12.42
N ARG A 127 12.76 -3.51 12.07
CA ARG A 127 13.98 -3.35 12.87
C ARG A 127 14.41 -1.89 12.96
N ALA A 128 14.33 -1.14 11.87
CA ALA A 128 14.62 0.30 11.88
C ALA A 128 13.68 1.05 12.82
N ALA A 129 12.37 0.79 12.78
CA ALA A 129 11.41 1.40 13.70
C ALA A 129 11.70 1.04 15.17
N ARG A 130 12.10 -0.20 15.46
CA ARG A 130 12.55 -0.62 16.79
C ARG A 130 13.79 0.15 17.28
N LEU A 131 14.77 0.37 16.40
CA LEU A 131 15.96 1.17 16.72
C LEU A 131 15.64 2.64 16.98
N LEU A 132 14.58 3.16 16.38
CA LEU A 132 14.07 4.52 16.61
C LEU A 132 13.23 4.65 17.90
N GLY A 133 13.11 3.58 18.69
CA GLY A 133 12.43 3.60 19.99
C GLY A 133 10.94 3.27 19.94
N CYS A 134 10.40 2.83 18.79
CA CYS A 134 9.01 2.35 18.75
C CYS A 134 8.84 1.05 19.55
N ASP A 135 7.75 0.93 20.30
CA ASP A 135 7.32 -0.36 20.85
C ASP A 135 6.99 -1.36 19.72
N LYS A 136 6.72 -2.64 20.06
CA LYS A 136 6.58 -3.68 19.03
C LYS A 136 5.39 -3.42 18.10
N ASN A 137 4.27 -2.93 18.64
CA ASN A 137 3.08 -2.66 17.85
C ASN A 137 3.25 -1.40 17.01
N ALA A 138 3.79 -0.33 17.58
CA ALA A 138 4.13 0.89 16.85
C ALA A 138 5.12 0.60 15.71
N ALA A 139 6.13 -0.25 15.96
CA ALA A 139 7.08 -0.68 14.94
C ALA A 139 6.41 -1.52 13.84
N ALA A 140 5.49 -2.42 14.20
CA ALA A 140 4.75 -3.23 13.23
C ALA A 140 3.83 -2.36 12.34
N ILE A 141 3.14 -1.39 12.94
CA ILE A 141 2.27 -0.44 12.22
C ILE A 141 3.11 0.45 11.29
N ALA A 142 4.21 1.04 11.79
CA ALA A 142 5.08 1.90 11.00
C ALA A 142 5.73 1.14 9.82
N ALA A 143 6.22 -0.08 10.06
CA ALA A 143 6.74 -0.94 9.01
C ALA A 143 5.67 -1.30 7.98
N ASN A 144 4.45 -1.64 8.42
CA ASN A 144 3.34 -1.94 7.53
C ASN A 144 2.92 -0.72 6.68
N GLN A 145 2.91 0.48 7.25
CA GLN A 145 2.63 1.73 6.52
C GLN A 145 3.70 2.03 5.47
N ALA A 146 4.98 1.84 5.80
CA ALA A 146 6.08 2.03 4.85
C ALA A 146 6.07 0.98 3.73
N VAL A 147 5.70 -0.27 4.04
CA VAL A 147 5.50 -1.31 3.01
C VAL A 147 4.29 -0.98 2.13
N MET A 148 3.18 -0.53 2.71
CA MET A 148 1.97 -0.13 1.98
C MET A 148 2.25 1.02 1.01
N SER A 149 3.00 2.05 1.42
CA SER A 149 3.34 3.18 0.54
C SER A 149 4.21 2.74 -0.65
N ALA A 150 5.11 1.78 -0.44
CA ALA A 150 6.02 1.29 -1.47
C ALA A 150 5.40 0.23 -2.41
N THR A 151 4.51 -0.62 -1.89
CA THR A 151 4.06 -1.84 -2.59
C THR A 151 2.55 -1.90 -2.80
N GLN A 152 1.78 -0.98 -2.19
CA GLN A 152 0.31 -1.03 -2.11
C GLN A 152 -0.24 -2.31 -1.45
N VAL A 153 0.61 -3.01 -0.67
CA VAL A 153 0.22 -4.19 0.11
C VAL A 153 0.17 -3.85 1.59
N ASN A 154 -0.99 -4.11 2.21
CA ASN A 154 -1.16 -4.07 3.65
C ASN A 154 -1.00 -5.48 4.22
N LEU A 155 0.20 -5.83 4.69
CA LEU A 155 0.51 -7.17 5.19
C LEU A 155 -0.29 -7.53 6.44
N LEU A 156 -0.49 -6.58 7.35
CA LEU A 156 -1.29 -6.82 8.55
C LEU A 156 -2.72 -7.24 8.18
N GLN A 157 -3.37 -6.50 7.29
CA GLN A 157 -4.70 -6.85 6.80
C GLN A 157 -4.73 -8.19 6.05
N GLN A 158 -3.72 -8.47 5.21
CA GLN A 158 -3.61 -9.74 4.48
C GLN A 158 -3.45 -10.95 5.42
N LEU A 159 -2.83 -10.76 6.58
CA LEU A 159 -2.67 -11.79 7.60
C LEU A 159 -3.85 -11.83 8.60
N GLY A 160 -4.91 -11.04 8.39
CA GLY A 160 -6.10 -11.01 9.24
C GLY A 160 -5.96 -10.12 10.48
N HIS A 161 -4.90 -9.33 10.61
CA HIS A 161 -4.67 -8.41 11.72
C HIS A 161 -5.06 -6.98 11.32
N THR A 162 -6.28 -6.56 11.62
CA THR A 162 -6.71 -5.15 11.46
C THR A 162 -6.36 -4.28 12.65
N HIS A 163 -6.14 -4.91 13.81
CA HIS A 163 -5.74 -4.29 15.07
C HIS A 163 -4.73 -5.21 15.75
N LEU A 164 -3.76 -4.62 16.45
CA LEU A 164 -2.81 -5.36 17.28
C LEU A 164 -3.20 -5.15 18.74
N GLU A 165 -3.27 -6.24 19.52
CA GLU A 165 -3.48 -6.14 20.96
C GLU A 165 -2.33 -5.35 21.58
N ALA A 166 -2.66 -4.29 22.31
CA ALA A 166 -1.66 -3.43 22.95
C ALA A 166 -0.76 -4.28 23.86
N GLU A 167 0.56 -4.20 23.65
CA GLU A 167 1.56 -4.96 24.42
C GLU A 167 1.50 -4.67 25.93
N ASN A 168 0.92 -3.54 26.31
CA ASN A 168 0.83 -3.13 27.69
C ASN A 168 -0.53 -2.45 27.93
N GLN A 169 -1.54 -3.22 28.36
CA GLN A 169 -2.82 -2.65 28.78
C GLN A 169 -2.66 -1.68 29.96
N GLU A 170 -1.54 -1.75 30.68
CA GLU A 170 -1.15 -0.86 31.79
C GLU A 170 -0.52 0.48 31.34
N ALA A 171 -0.20 0.67 30.04
CA ALA A 171 0.47 1.86 29.53
C ALA A 171 -0.46 3.06 29.24
N ARG A 172 -1.75 2.97 29.61
CA ARG A 172 -2.61 4.15 29.61
C ARG A 172 -2.28 5.02 30.81
N PHE A 173 -1.68 6.18 30.57
CA PHE A 173 -1.43 7.18 31.59
C PHE A 173 -2.62 8.14 31.67
N PHE A 174 -3.12 8.33 32.88
CA PHE A 174 -4.30 9.11 33.20
C PHE A 174 -3.90 10.45 33.81
N THR A 175 -4.67 11.48 33.51
CA THR A 175 -4.60 12.74 34.26
C THR A 175 -5.09 12.55 35.70
N PRO A 176 -4.70 13.42 36.64
CA PRO A 176 -5.22 13.38 38.00
C PRO A 176 -6.76 13.41 38.07
N THR A 177 -7.42 14.06 37.11
CA THR A 177 -8.90 14.08 37.02
C THR A 177 -9.46 12.72 36.62
N GLU A 178 -8.87 12.05 35.63
CA GLU A 178 -9.29 10.70 35.20
C GLU A 178 -9.04 9.66 36.30
N LEU A 179 -7.90 9.73 37.00
CA LEU A 179 -7.65 8.91 38.20
C LEU A 179 -8.68 9.19 39.30
N GLY A 180 -9.13 10.44 39.43
CA GLY A 180 -10.14 10.81 40.41
C GLY A 180 -11.49 10.16 40.13
N GLN A 181 -11.89 10.07 38.85
CA GLN A 181 -13.08 9.31 38.45
C GLN A 181 -12.95 7.83 38.82
N MET A 182 -11.77 7.24 38.66
CA MET A 182 -11.48 5.85 39.05
C MET A 182 -11.49 5.63 40.58
N LEU A 183 -11.26 6.68 41.37
CA LEU A 183 -11.31 6.67 42.84
C LEU A 183 -12.69 7.05 43.42
N GLY A 184 -13.76 6.86 42.64
CA GLY A 184 -15.12 7.16 43.10
C GLY A 184 -15.53 8.62 42.93
N GLY A 185 -15.01 9.30 41.91
CA GLY A 185 -15.45 10.65 41.53
C GLY A 185 -14.72 11.80 42.24
N LEU A 186 -13.47 11.59 42.66
CA LEU A 186 -12.64 12.65 43.24
C LEU A 186 -12.25 13.68 42.17
N SER A 187 -12.07 14.93 42.58
CA SER A 187 -11.54 15.98 41.70
C SER A 187 -10.05 15.80 41.46
N GLY A 188 -9.55 16.22 40.29
CA GLY A 188 -8.11 16.15 39.99
C GLY A 188 -7.24 16.93 40.98
N ARG A 189 -7.78 18.00 41.59
CA ARG A 189 -7.10 18.72 42.69
C ARG A 189 -6.90 17.82 43.91
N LYS A 190 -7.92 17.04 44.28
CA LYS A 190 -7.85 16.11 45.43
C LYS A 190 -6.88 14.95 45.14
N VAL A 191 -6.89 14.41 43.92
CA VAL A 191 -5.92 13.38 43.52
C VAL A 191 -4.49 13.90 43.54
N ASN A 192 -4.25 15.14 43.10
CA ASN A 192 -2.92 15.74 43.17
C ASN A 192 -2.39 15.85 44.59
N LEU A 193 -3.27 16.15 45.56
CA LEU A 193 -2.91 16.16 46.97
C LEU A 193 -2.60 14.75 47.48
N LEU A 194 -3.41 13.75 47.14
CA LEU A 194 -3.15 12.35 47.51
C LEU A 194 -1.81 11.83 46.97
N LEU A 195 -1.48 12.16 45.71
CA LEU A 195 -0.18 11.84 45.12
C LEU A 195 0.98 12.53 45.85
N ALA A 196 0.77 13.75 46.34
CA ALA A 196 1.78 14.46 47.12
C ALA A 196 1.94 13.89 48.54
N GLU A 197 0.82 13.57 49.20
CA GLU A 197 0.80 12.91 50.51
C GLU A 197 1.45 11.52 50.46
N ALA A 198 1.28 10.79 49.36
CA ALA A 198 1.93 9.50 49.11
C ALA A 198 3.41 9.63 48.70
N GLY A 199 3.97 10.85 48.65
CA GLY A 199 5.37 11.08 48.26
C GLY A 199 5.67 10.84 46.78
N MET A 200 4.64 10.75 45.93
CA MET A 200 4.80 10.46 44.50
C MET A 200 5.11 11.72 43.69
N GLN A 201 4.63 12.89 44.12
CA GLN A 201 4.89 14.16 43.44
C GLN A 201 5.04 15.34 44.41
N ALA A 202 5.62 16.43 43.94
CA ALA A 202 5.69 17.69 44.67
C ALA A 202 5.32 18.87 43.76
N LYS A 203 4.80 19.94 44.38
CA LYS A 203 4.53 21.18 43.66
C LYS A 203 5.78 22.07 43.70
N ARG A 204 6.31 22.42 42.53
CA ARG A 204 7.41 23.40 42.38
C ARG A 204 6.91 24.58 41.56
N GLY A 205 6.78 25.74 42.20
CA GLY A 205 6.14 26.90 41.59
C GLY A 205 4.68 26.60 41.25
N ASP A 206 4.32 26.74 39.97
CA ASP A 206 2.96 26.46 39.45
C ASP A 206 2.80 25.04 38.90
N GLU A 207 3.86 24.23 38.88
CA GLU A 207 3.88 22.93 38.21
C GLU A 207 4.01 21.78 39.21
N TRP A 208 3.47 20.63 38.82
CA TRP A 208 3.61 19.38 39.56
C TRP A 208 4.73 18.56 38.93
N GLU A 209 5.68 18.11 39.74
CA GLU A 209 6.79 17.27 39.32
C GLU A 209 6.75 15.93 40.04
N ALA A 210 6.99 14.83 39.30
CA ALA A 210 7.10 13.51 39.90
C ALA A 210 8.41 13.38 40.71
N LEU A 211 8.29 12.92 41.94
CA LEU A 211 9.43 12.57 42.80
C LEU A 211 9.97 11.19 42.40
N GLU A 212 11.14 10.81 42.93
CA GLU A 212 11.80 9.53 42.62
C GLU A 212 10.87 8.33 42.76
N ALA A 213 10.07 8.28 43.83
CA ALA A 213 9.07 7.23 44.05
C ALA A 213 7.94 7.22 42.99
N GLY A 214 7.59 8.39 42.44
CA GLY A 214 6.54 8.54 41.43
C GLY A 214 7.01 8.38 39.99
N GLN A 215 8.32 8.47 39.71
CA GLN A 215 8.87 8.39 38.34
C GLN A 215 8.55 7.06 37.65
N ALA A 216 8.49 5.96 38.41
CA ALA A 216 8.10 4.66 37.88
C ALA A 216 6.65 4.65 37.34
N PHE A 217 5.76 5.47 37.92
CA PHE A 217 4.34 5.53 37.61
C PHE A 217 3.94 6.72 36.75
N ALA A 218 4.84 7.67 36.52
CA ALA A 218 4.55 8.94 35.85
C ALA A 218 5.21 9.07 34.47
N ARG A 219 4.55 9.79 33.57
CA ARG A 219 5.11 10.26 32.28
C ARG A 219 4.75 11.72 32.08
N ILE A 220 5.69 12.49 31.53
CA ILE A 220 5.51 13.91 31.22
C ILE A 220 5.17 14.05 29.74
N TYR A 221 4.13 14.83 29.44
CA TYR A 221 3.67 15.09 28.09
C TYR A 221 3.63 16.59 27.83
N ASP A 222 4.09 17.03 26.65
CA ASP A 222 3.92 18.41 26.20
C ASP A 222 2.53 18.58 25.57
N THR A 223 1.64 19.36 26.21
CA THR A 223 0.23 19.47 25.80
C THR A 223 -0.12 20.79 25.10
N GLY A 224 0.86 21.67 24.89
CA GLY A 224 0.65 22.95 24.20
C GLY A 224 1.79 23.94 24.42
N LYS A 225 1.58 25.21 24.07
CA LYS A 225 2.53 26.32 24.34
C LYS A 225 1.90 27.33 25.28
N LYS A 226 2.65 27.84 26.26
CA LYS A 226 2.21 28.93 27.13
C LYS A 226 2.08 30.21 26.30
N HIS A 227 0.93 30.90 26.36
CA HIS A 227 0.68 32.09 25.54
C HIS A 227 1.84 33.10 25.65
N GLY A 228 2.42 33.46 24.50
CA GLY A 228 3.44 34.51 24.38
C GLY A 228 4.90 34.11 24.62
N SER A 229 5.21 32.90 25.12
CA SER A 229 6.61 32.53 25.48
C SER A 229 7.20 31.35 24.73
N GLY A 230 6.41 30.59 23.97
CA GLY A 230 6.89 29.42 23.23
C GLY A 230 7.31 28.22 24.08
N VAL A 231 7.31 28.36 25.42
CA VAL A 231 7.62 27.29 26.38
C VAL A 231 6.50 26.24 26.35
N PRO A 232 6.83 24.95 26.16
CA PRO A 232 5.86 23.86 26.23
C PRO A 232 5.16 23.80 27.59
N ILE A 233 3.84 23.61 27.58
CA ILE A 233 3.09 23.29 28.80
C ILE A 233 3.26 21.79 29.05
N GLN A 234 3.88 21.45 30.17
CA GLN A 234 4.08 20.07 30.59
C GLN A 234 2.92 19.58 31.46
N GLN A 235 2.45 18.37 31.17
CA GLN A 235 1.43 17.69 31.95
C GLN A 235 1.96 16.32 32.41
N VAL A 236 1.99 16.11 33.73
CA VAL A 236 2.27 14.80 34.33
C VAL A 236 1.02 13.94 34.26
N LYS A 237 1.16 12.73 33.73
CA LYS A 237 0.12 11.69 33.73
C LYS A 237 0.64 10.42 34.40
N TRP A 238 -0.27 9.62 34.94
CA TRP A 238 0.01 8.56 35.90
C TRP A 238 -0.58 7.22 35.45
N SER A 239 0.15 6.13 35.64
CA SER A 239 -0.40 4.78 35.45
C SER A 239 -1.48 4.49 36.50
N SER A 240 -2.50 3.72 36.14
CA SER A 240 -3.52 3.24 37.11
C SER A 240 -2.92 2.38 38.23
N ALA A 241 -1.72 1.84 38.05
CA ALA A 241 -0.98 1.13 39.10
C ALA A 241 -0.63 2.00 40.31
N VAL A 242 -0.75 3.33 40.22
CA VAL A 242 -0.59 4.22 41.39
C VAL A 242 -1.81 4.19 42.32
N LEU A 243 -2.99 3.80 41.82
CA LEU A 243 -4.25 3.87 42.55
C LEU A 243 -4.26 3.11 43.89
N PRO A 244 -3.70 1.87 44.00
CA PRO A 244 -3.62 1.17 45.26
C PRO A 244 -2.75 1.89 46.29
N LEU A 245 -1.71 2.61 45.85
CA LEU A 245 -0.79 3.35 46.72
C LEU A 245 -1.40 4.66 47.28
N LEU A 246 -2.50 5.12 46.67
CA LEU A 246 -3.24 6.31 47.10
C LEU A 246 -4.38 6.00 48.07
N ARG A 247 -4.79 4.74 48.15
CA ARG A 247 -5.79 4.27 49.11
C ARG A 247 -5.03 3.87 50.36
N LYS A 248 -5.08 4.68 51.42
CA LYS A 248 -4.68 4.18 52.74
C LYS A 248 -5.63 3.03 53.07
N GLU A 249 -5.08 1.84 53.29
CA GLU A 249 -5.77 0.83 54.09
C GLU A 249 -6.06 1.50 55.43
N ASP A 250 -7.33 1.60 55.80
CA ASP A 250 -7.72 1.81 57.18
C ASP A 250 -7.28 0.57 57.95
N VAL A 251 -6.00 0.53 58.35
CA VAL A 251 -5.51 -0.40 59.35
C VAL A 251 -6.04 0.11 60.69
N ALA A 252 -7.16 -0.48 61.11
CA ALA A 252 -7.65 -0.41 62.48
C ALA A 252 -6.66 -1.04 63.46
#